data_AF-X6GK00-F1
#
_entry.id   AF-X6GK00-F1
#
_cell.length_a   1.000
_cell.length_b   1.000
_cell.length_c   1.000
_cell.angle_alpha   90.00
_cell.angle_beta   90.00
_cell.angle_gamma   90.00
#
_symmetry.space_group_name_H-M   'P 1'
#
loop_
_entity.id
_entity.type
_entity.pdbx_description
1 polymer ?
#
loop_
_entity_poly.entity_id
_entity_poly.type
_entity_poly.pdbx_seq_one_letter_code
_entity_poly.pdbx_strand_id
1 'polypeptide(L)'
;MLEVWQANAGGRYRHKKETYLAPLDPNFGGCGRTITGEDGSYCFRTIQPGPYPWPNGPNDWRPAHIHFSIFGHGFAQRLITQMYFEGDPMIWRCPIVRTINDRRAIEGLTAALDMEATIPMDARAYKFDIVLRGRRSTLFENRIEGN
;
A
#
# COMPACT_ATOMS: atom_id res chain seq x y z
N MET A 1 10.24 8.69 5.29
CA MET A 1 10.59 7.24 5.33
C MET A 1 9.35 6.43 5.02
N LEU A 2 9.49 5.35 4.24
CA LEU A 2 8.43 4.40 3.92
C LEU A 2 8.82 3.00 4.38
N GLU A 3 7.87 2.29 4.99
CA GLU A 3 7.98 0.89 5.36
C GLU A 3 6.82 0.12 4.77
N VAL A 4 7.06 -1.11 4.32
CA VAL A 4 6.06 -1.98 3.72
C VAL A 4 6.07 -3.37 4.34
N TRP A 5 4.91 -4.01 4.37
CA TRP A 5 4.77 -5.42 4.69
C TRP A 5 3.62 -6.07 3.92
N GLN A 6 3.73 -7.36 3.64
CA GLN A 6 2.77 -8.10 2.83
C GLN A 6 2.85 -9.62 3.05
N ALA A 7 1.84 -10.34 2.56
CA ALA A 7 1.87 -11.78 2.41
C ALA A 7 2.78 -12.22 1.23
N ASN A 8 3.09 -13.51 1.16
CA ASN A 8 3.72 -14.11 -0.03
C ASN A 8 2.72 -14.27 -1.20
N ALA A 9 3.17 -14.86 -2.31
CA ALA A 9 2.34 -15.13 -3.50
C ALA A 9 1.08 -15.98 -3.21
N GLY A 10 1.11 -16.80 -2.16
CA GLY A 10 -0.02 -17.64 -1.74
C GLY A 10 -0.94 -16.98 -0.70
N GLY A 11 -0.72 -15.71 -0.36
CA GLY A 11 -1.50 -15.03 0.67
C GLY A 11 -1.13 -15.42 2.11
N ARG A 12 0.04 -16.04 2.33
CA ARG A 12 0.53 -16.40 3.68
C ARG A 12 1.48 -15.34 4.23
N TYR A 13 1.15 -14.78 5.39
CA TYR A 13 2.08 -13.94 6.16
C TYR A 13 3.09 -14.78 6.94
N ARG A 14 4.34 -14.30 7.01
CA ARG A 14 5.37 -14.81 7.93
C ARG A 14 5.16 -14.23 9.34
N HIS A 15 4.05 -14.60 9.95
CA HIS A 15 3.70 -14.15 11.30
C HIS A 15 3.20 -15.31 12.15
N LYS A 16 3.61 -15.37 13.43
CA LYS A 16 3.32 -16.50 14.33
C LYS A 16 1.84 -16.79 14.55
N LYS A 17 0.98 -15.77 14.38
CA LYS A 17 -0.49 -15.90 14.51
C LYS A 17 -1.19 -16.22 13.19
N GLU A 18 -0.46 -16.30 12.07
CA GLU A 18 -1.05 -16.63 10.78
C GLU A 18 -1.24 -18.15 10.66
N THR A 19 -2.48 -18.57 10.47
CA THR A 19 -2.89 -19.99 10.45
C THR A 19 -3.46 -20.46 9.12
N TYR A 20 -3.58 -19.58 8.11
CA TYR A 20 -4.07 -19.95 6.78
C TYR A 20 -3.27 -21.14 6.19
N LEU A 21 -3.90 -22.02 5.42
CA LEU A 21 -3.28 -23.28 4.98
C LEU A 21 -2.17 -23.09 3.93
N ALA A 22 -2.14 -21.97 3.21
CA ALA A 22 -1.14 -21.71 2.18
C ALA A 22 0.30 -21.82 2.75
N PRO A 23 1.25 -22.40 2.01
CA PRO A 23 2.60 -22.63 2.50
C PRO A 23 3.36 -21.31 2.67
N LEU A 24 4.30 -21.32 3.62
CA LEU A 24 5.34 -20.28 3.65
C LEU A 24 6.32 -20.51 2.50
N ASP A 25 6.82 -19.41 1.95
CA ASP A 25 7.95 -19.44 1.03
C ASP A 25 9.23 -19.26 1.86
N PRO A 26 10.15 -20.23 1.90
CA PRO A 26 11.38 -20.13 2.68
C PRO A 26 12.27 -18.94 2.28
N ASN A 27 12.17 -18.47 1.04
CA ASN A 27 12.97 -17.39 0.47
C ASN A 27 12.29 -16.01 0.56
N PHE A 28 11.08 -15.92 1.11
CA PHE A 28 10.33 -14.66 1.18
C PHE A 28 10.09 -14.21 2.63
N GLY A 29 10.56 -12.99 2.95
CA GLY A 29 10.33 -12.33 4.23
C GLY A 29 9.02 -11.54 4.29
N GLY A 30 8.73 -10.75 3.25
CA GLY A 30 7.50 -9.95 3.15
C GLY A 30 7.54 -8.59 3.84
N CYS A 31 8.72 -8.03 4.12
CA CYS A 31 8.86 -6.67 4.63
C CYS A 31 10.01 -5.91 3.95
N GLY A 32 9.91 -4.58 3.91
CA GLY A 32 10.92 -3.70 3.32
C GLY A 32 10.79 -2.28 3.83
N ARG A 33 11.84 -1.46 3.63
CA ARG A 33 11.81 -0.03 3.94
C ARG A 33 12.72 0.75 3.02
N THR A 34 12.39 2.00 2.76
CA THR A 34 13.23 2.92 1.98
C THR A 34 13.02 4.37 2.41
N ILE A 35 13.90 5.25 1.96
CA ILE A 35 13.75 6.71 2.06
C ILE A 35 13.46 7.21 0.65
N THR A 36 12.56 8.19 0.53
CA THR A 36 12.26 8.81 -0.76
C THR A 36 13.48 9.56 -1.30
N GLY A 37 13.60 9.63 -2.62
CA GLY A 37 14.52 10.54 -3.29
C GLY A 37 14.17 12.01 -3.02
N GLU A 38 15.03 12.92 -3.49
CA GLU A 38 14.81 14.37 -3.37
C GLU A 38 13.55 14.85 -4.11
N ASP A 39 13.18 14.14 -5.18
CA ASP A 39 11.95 14.35 -5.96
C ASP A 39 10.71 13.68 -5.32
N GLY A 40 10.87 13.02 -4.17
CA GLY A 40 9.80 12.29 -3.49
C GLY A 40 9.57 10.87 -4.01
N SER A 41 10.33 10.43 -5.03
CA SER A 41 10.19 9.09 -5.61
C SER A 41 10.61 7.98 -4.62
N TYR A 42 10.03 6.79 -4.78
CA TYR A 42 10.45 5.58 -4.06
C TYR A 42 10.26 4.36 -4.97
N CYS A 43 10.98 3.29 -4.69
CA CYS A 43 10.85 2.03 -5.42
C CYS A 43 11.01 0.84 -4.47
N PHE A 44 10.22 -0.20 -4.70
CA PHE A 44 10.36 -1.51 -4.09
C PHE A 44 10.28 -2.56 -5.20
N ARG A 45 11.11 -3.61 -5.09
CA ARG A 45 10.95 -4.84 -5.86
C ARG A 45 10.46 -5.95 -4.93
N THR A 46 9.35 -6.57 -5.28
CA THR A 46 8.69 -7.60 -4.44
C THR A 46 7.95 -8.62 -5.32
N ILE A 47 7.41 -9.64 -4.68
CA ILE A 47 6.46 -10.58 -5.30
C ILE A 47 5.05 -10.03 -5.09
N GLN A 48 4.21 -10.03 -6.12
CA GLN A 48 2.80 -9.66 -5.97
C GLN A 48 2.13 -10.61 -4.96
N PRO A 49 1.58 -10.11 -3.84
CA PRO A 49 0.98 -10.96 -2.81
C PRO A 49 -0.28 -11.63 -3.33
N GLY A 50 -0.55 -12.84 -2.85
CA GLY A 50 -1.83 -13.50 -3.08
C GLY A 50 -2.95 -12.89 -2.22
N PRO A 51 -4.21 -12.93 -2.68
CA PRO A 51 -5.35 -12.70 -1.79
C PRO A 51 -5.41 -13.78 -0.70
N TYR A 52 -6.01 -13.47 0.44
CA TYR A 52 -6.12 -14.42 1.54
C TYR A 52 -7.46 -14.34 2.29
N PRO A 53 -7.95 -15.47 2.84
CA PRO A 53 -9.19 -15.49 3.62
C PRO A 53 -8.95 -14.98 5.04
N TRP A 54 -9.98 -14.43 5.67
CA TRP A 54 -9.89 -13.97 7.06
C TRP A 54 -11.24 -14.10 7.77
N PRO A 55 -11.26 -14.30 9.10
CA PRO A 55 -12.49 -14.60 9.84
C PRO A 55 -13.28 -13.33 10.14
N ASN A 56 -13.94 -12.75 9.12
CA ASN A 56 -14.88 -11.64 9.26
C ASN A 56 -16.31 -12.11 8.96
N GLY A 57 -16.63 -12.31 7.69
CA GLY A 57 -17.81 -13.05 7.24
C GLY A 57 -17.52 -14.55 7.04
N PRO A 58 -18.53 -15.34 6.60
CA PRO A 58 -18.38 -16.79 6.41
C PRO A 58 -17.38 -17.16 5.29
N ASN A 59 -17.15 -16.28 4.32
CA ASN A 59 -16.21 -16.49 3.21
C ASN A 59 -15.63 -15.16 2.71
N ASP A 60 -15.11 -14.35 3.63
CA ASP A 60 -14.47 -13.10 3.27
C ASP A 60 -13.00 -13.30 2.90
N TRP A 61 -12.60 -12.61 1.83
CA TRP A 61 -11.24 -12.59 1.32
C TRP A 61 -10.76 -11.15 1.19
N ARG A 62 -9.49 -10.95 1.49
CA ARG A 62 -8.80 -9.69 1.19
C ARG A 62 -8.32 -9.72 -0.26
N PRO A 63 -8.45 -8.62 -1.02
CA PRO A 63 -7.76 -8.48 -2.31
C PRO A 63 -6.25 -8.59 -2.11
N ALA A 64 -5.50 -8.81 -3.18
CA ALA A 64 -4.05 -8.68 -3.15
C ALA A 64 -3.69 -7.27 -2.67
N HIS A 65 -2.88 -7.14 -1.62
CA HIS A 65 -2.50 -5.84 -1.07
C HIS A 65 -1.13 -5.83 -0.41
N ILE A 66 -0.53 -4.64 -0.41
CA ILE A 66 0.70 -4.33 0.33
C ILE A 66 0.35 -3.24 1.35
N HIS A 67 0.75 -3.44 2.60
CA HIS A 67 0.62 -2.41 3.61
C HIS A 67 1.75 -1.39 3.52
N PHE A 68 1.43 -0.13 3.77
CA PHE A 68 2.38 0.98 3.79
C PHE A 68 2.31 1.72 5.12
N SER A 69 3.47 2.06 5.67
CA SER A 69 3.66 2.97 6.80
C SER A 69 4.55 4.12 6.33
N ILE A 70 4.01 5.34 6.38
CA ILE A 70 4.67 6.53 5.87
C ILE A 70 4.90 7.52 7.01
N PHE A 71 6.13 8.01 7.08
CA PHE A 71 6.55 9.13 7.92
C PHE A 71 6.85 10.32 7.01
N GLY A 72 5.96 11.31 7.05
CA GLY A 72 6.20 12.63 6.43
C GLY A 72 7.15 13.48 7.28
N HIS A 73 7.21 14.78 6.98
CA HIS A 73 8.07 15.72 7.68
C HIS A 73 7.52 16.21 9.03
N GLY A 74 6.26 15.92 9.34
CA GLY A 74 5.63 16.28 10.61
C GLY A 74 4.73 15.18 11.12
N PHE A 75 4.52 15.13 12.44
CA PHE A 75 3.71 14.09 13.09
C PHE A 75 2.30 14.00 12.52
N ALA A 76 1.69 15.15 12.17
CA ALA A 76 0.36 15.22 11.55
C ALA A 76 0.24 14.55 10.17
N GLN A 77 1.37 14.16 9.55
CA GLN A 77 1.44 13.45 8.28
C GLN A 77 1.68 11.95 8.43
N ARG A 78 1.74 11.42 9.66
CA ARG A 78 1.89 9.97 9.90
C ARG A 78 0.69 9.23 9.30
N LEU A 79 0.95 8.31 8.38
CA LEU A 79 -0.09 7.55 7.68
C LEU A 79 0.24 6.06 7.64
N ILE A 80 -0.73 5.21 7.98
CA ILE A 80 -0.73 3.79 7.60
C ILE A 80 -1.87 3.58 6.61
N THR A 81 -1.57 2.94 5.48
CA THR A 81 -2.55 2.64 4.43
C THR A 81 -2.24 1.29 3.79
N GLN A 82 -3.05 0.90 2.81
CA GLN A 82 -2.88 -0.32 2.03
C GLN A 82 -3.03 0.03 0.55
N MET A 83 -2.15 -0.55 -0.27
CA MET A 83 -2.17 -0.47 -1.72
C MET A 83 -2.81 -1.74 -2.27
N TYR A 84 -3.71 -1.60 -3.25
CA TYR A 84 -4.31 -2.68 -4.03
C TYR A 84 -3.77 -2.69 -5.47
N PHE A 85 -4.09 -3.72 -6.25
CA PHE A 85 -3.64 -3.85 -7.63
C PHE A 85 -4.78 -3.63 -8.61
N GLU A 86 -4.52 -2.86 -9.68
CA GLU A 86 -5.48 -2.64 -10.76
C GLU A 86 -6.06 -3.96 -11.29
N GLY A 87 -7.38 -3.97 -11.46
CA GLY A 87 -8.12 -5.11 -11.99
C GLY A 87 -8.52 -6.18 -10.98
N ASP A 88 -8.08 -6.11 -9.71
CA ASP A 88 -8.49 -7.10 -8.70
C ASP A 88 -10.00 -6.98 -8.37
N PRO A 89 -10.83 -7.98 -8.71
CA PRO A 89 -12.27 -7.91 -8.49
C PRO A 89 -12.66 -7.95 -7.01
N MET A 90 -11.75 -8.38 -6.12
CA MET A 90 -12.01 -8.50 -4.68
C MET A 90 -11.97 -7.13 -3.97
N ILE A 91 -11.39 -6.10 -4.58
CA ILE A 91 -11.38 -4.73 -4.05
C ILE A 91 -12.80 -4.29 -3.68
N TRP A 92 -13.73 -4.44 -4.61
CA TRP A 92 -15.12 -3.99 -4.45
C TRP A 92 -15.97 -4.87 -3.52
N ARG A 93 -15.46 -6.05 -3.16
CA ARG A 93 -16.11 -6.99 -2.22
C ARG A 93 -15.56 -6.88 -0.81
N CYS A 94 -14.37 -6.31 -0.64
CA CYS A 94 -13.69 -6.29 0.65
C CYS A 94 -14.41 -5.38 1.66
N PRO A 95 -14.83 -5.89 2.83
CA PRO A 95 -15.44 -5.05 3.87
C PRO A 95 -14.52 -3.94 4.38
N ILE A 96 -13.19 -4.18 4.43
CA ILE A 96 -12.21 -3.16 4.82
C ILE A 96 -12.16 -2.02 3.79
N VAL A 97 -12.15 -2.33 2.49
CA VAL A 97 -12.20 -1.29 1.44
C VAL A 97 -13.49 -0.48 1.54
N ARG A 98 -14.63 -1.15 1.77
CA ARG A 98 -15.95 -0.53 1.89
C ARG A 98 -16.14 0.37 3.12
N THR A 99 -15.17 0.42 4.03
CA THR A 99 -15.14 1.47 5.08
C THR A 99 -14.90 2.87 4.51
N ILE A 100 -14.34 2.96 3.30
CA ILE A 100 -14.14 4.21 2.57
C ILE A 100 -15.36 4.43 1.68
N ASN A 101 -16.18 5.44 2.02
CA ASN A 101 -17.42 5.76 1.29
C ASN A 101 -17.20 6.72 0.10
N ASP A 102 -16.01 6.69 -0.51
CA ASP A 102 -15.67 7.49 -1.68
C ASP A 102 -14.91 6.60 -2.68
N ARG A 103 -15.51 6.42 -3.86
CA ARG A 103 -14.92 5.63 -4.94
C ARG A 103 -13.57 6.18 -5.39
N ARG A 104 -13.43 7.51 -5.48
CA ARG A 104 -12.16 8.14 -5.89
C ARG A 104 -11.06 7.88 -4.87
N ALA A 105 -11.41 7.86 -3.59
CA ALA A 105 -10.45 7.52 -2.54
C ALA A 105 -10.02 6.04 -2.62
N ILE A 106 -10.91 5.12 -2.95
CA ILE A 106 -10.57 3.69 -3.20
C ILE A 106 -9.68 3.55 -4.44
N GLU A 107 -10.01 4.25 -5.53
CA GLU A 107 -9.20 4.29 -6.75
C GLU A 107 -7.80 4.86 -6.45
N GLY A 108 -7.69 5.86 -5.57
CA GLY A 108 -6.41 6.38 -5.06
C GLY A 108 -5.61 5.40 -4.19
N LEU A 109 -6.19 4.28 -3.77
CA LEU A 109 -5.49 3.17 -3.11
C LEU A 109 -5.13 2.04 -4.07
N THR A 110 -5.46 2.15 -5.36
CA THR A 110 -5.26 1.10 -6.37
C THR A 110 -4.09 1.48 -7.27
N ALA A 111 -3.02 0.70 -7.22
CA ALA A 111 -1.84 0.91 -8.06
C ALA A 111 -2.12 0.49 -9.50
N ALA A 112 -1.85 1.38 -10.44
CA ALA A 112 -2.02 1.15 -11.88
C ALA A 112 -0.83 0.36 -12.44
N LEU A 113 -1.07 -0.52 -13.40
CA LEU A 113 -0.01 -1.19 -14.15
C LEU A 113 0.77 -0.14 -14.95
N ASP A 114 2.08 -0.07 -14.72
CA ASP A 114 2.97 0.86 -15.42
C ASP A 114 3.83 0.07 -16.41
N MET A 115 3.43 0.10 -17.68
CA MET A 115 4.13 -0.64 -18.74
C MET A 115 5.49 -0.02 -19.08
N GLU A 116 5.65 1.29 -18.91
CA GLU A 116 6.89 2.00 -19.21
C GLU A 116 7.99 1.68 -18.19
N ALA A 117 7.61 1.42 -16.95
CA ALA A 117 8.52 1.00 -15.88
C ALA A 117 8.77 -0.51 -15.81
N THR A 118 8.19 -1.32 -16.73
CA THR A 118 8.46 -2.76 -16.76
C THR A 118 9.88 -3.07 -17.24
N ILE A 119 10.43 -4.19 -16.77
CA ILE A 119 11.70 -4.72 -17.23
C ILE A 119 11.40 -5.93 -18.14
N PRO A 120 11.65 -5.84 -19.46
CA PRO A 120 11.40 -6.95 -20.38
C PRO A 120 12.05 -8.24 -19.90
N MET A 121 11.30 -9.34 -19.93
CA MET A 121 11.76 -10.68 -19.51
C MET A 121 12.16 -10.82 -18.03
N ASP A 122 11.76 -9.88 -17.16
CA ASP A 122 12.06 -9.92 -15.71
C ASP A 122 10.83 -9.57 -14.85
N ALA A 123 10.42 -8.30 -14.83
CA ALA A 123 9.46 -7.80 -13.85
C ALA A 123 8.43 -6.82 -14.44
N ARG A 124 7.19 -6.95 -13.96
CA ARG A 124 6.14 -5.93 -14.16
C ARG A 124 6.26 -4.85 -13.09
N ALA A 125 5.80 -3.64 -13.40
CA ALA A 125 5.79 -2.51 -12.48
C ALA A 125 4.37 -2.00 -12.23
N TYR A 126 4.16 -1.47 -11.04
CA TYR A 126 2.92 -0.82 -10.63
C TYR A 126 3.26 0.54 -10.05
N LYS A 127 2.52 1.57 -10.47
CA LYS A 127 2.68 2.93 -9.99
C LYS A 127 1.69 3.22 -8.87
N PHE A 128 2.18 3.71 -7.74
CA PHE A 128 1.37 4.07 -6.58
C PHE A 128 1.84 5.37 -5.95
N ASP A 129 1.10 6.44 -6.20
CA ASP A 129 1.40 7.76 -5.66
C ASP A 129 0.72 7.95 -4.30
N ILE A 130 1.47 8.43 -3.30
CA ILE A 130 0.98 8.64 -1.94
C ILE A 130 0.96 10.13 -1.63
N VAL A 131 -0.23 10.67 -1.37
CA VAL A 131 -0.41 12.09 -1.03
C VAL A 131 -0.57 12.25 0.48
N LEU A 132 0.33 13.00 1.10
CA LEU A 132 0.25 13.37 2.52
C LEU A 132 -0.37 14.77 2.67
N ARG A 133 -0.85 15.09 3.88
CA ARG A 133 -1.38 16.42 4.20
C ARG A 133 -0.34 17.50 3.89
N GLY A 134 -0.73 18.49 3.09
CA GLY A 134 0.11 19.65 2.77
C GLY A 134 0.32 20.58 3.97
N ARG A 135 1.42 21.33 3.95
CA ARG A 135 1.84 22.26 5.03
C ARG A 135 1.18 23.64 4.99
N ARG A 136 0.20 23.89 4.10
CA ARG A 136 -0.33 25.24 3.82
C ARG A 136 -0.41 26.08 5.09
N SER A 137 0.37 27.15 5.12
CA SER A 137 0.42 28.08 6.23
C SER A 137 -0.94 28.73 6.41
N THR A 138 -1.45 28.72 7.64
CA THR A 138 -2.49 29.68 8.04
C THR A 138 -1.85 31.07 8.04
N LEU A 139 -2.37 31.96 7.20
CA LEU A 139 -2.01 33.38 7.24
C LEU A 139 -2.46 33.95 8.59
N PHE A 140 -1.62 34.77 9.22
CA PHE A 140 -1.97 35.50 10.44
C PHE A 140 -2.18 36.99 10.10
N GLU A 141 -3.03 37.71 10.85
CA GLU A 141 -3.27 39.15 10.61
C GLU A 141 -1.98 39.99 10.72
N ASN A 142 -0.98 39.51 11.47
CA ASN A 142 0.25 40.25 11.76
C ASN A 142 1.48 39.79 10.95
N ARG A 143 1.37 38.77 10.08
CA ARG A 143 2.45 38.32 9.18
C ARG A 143 1.87 37.69 7.90
N ILE A 144 2.14 38.34 6.77
CA ILE A 144 1.67 37.90 5.43
C ILE A 144 2.48 36.68 4.92
N GLU A 145 3.66 36.43 5.48
CA GLU A 145 4.55 35.36 5.02
C GLU A 145 4.47 34.14 5.93
N GLY A 146 3.84 33.09 5.42
CA GLY A 146 3.81 31.78 6.02
C GLY A 146 4.98 30.91 5.55
N ASN A 147 6.20 31.24 6.01
CA ASN A 147 7.36 30.37 6.32
C ASN A 147 8.60 31.23 6.48
#